data_AF-A0A2R4MAA8-F1
#
_entry.id   AF-A0A2R4MAA8-F1
#
_cell.length_a   1.000
_cell.length_b   1.000
_cell.length_c   1.000
_cell.angle_alpha   90.00
_cell.angle_beta   90.00
_cell.angle_gamma   90.00
#
_symmetry.space_group_name_H-M   'P 1'
#
loop_
_entity.id
_entity.type
_entity.pdbx_description
1 polymer ?
#
loop_
_entity_poly.entity_id
_entity_poly.type
_entity_poly.pdbx_seq_one_letter_code
_entity_poly.pdbx_strand_id
1 'polypeptide(L)'
;MLDQNNAARLKEGVKSLELMTRFALATLALASGVYTYLGVRSLIDGSADLVFFAAIVYSAAVSVGIYAFWTYMMRFLPLMRDSARRGALIAVMGLGSLMIVAMSSWLNAAALAGSAALEQHLAVTLEDYVADLDKAHDKALAAQSLLPDVQRASVRFSRLAQDERQSGALTGTSGSGSVVQLLTQMSQQLDELSASILASRETAATQFEQGSQHLANMRALVSGDGEVQPRADEFAAEALALTGVISSLQETSIAASVSRAAEDLSLGFIAPVADGGTQDLANRQDRVMRSIMEAVAAQSKALQAAAQDILDQPGVPARRFVPLSTPEAVLLYARDFLPSWAGAISIDLLPMVLVLILSVVHSASRREARTLDVADKITAAEMMRAVALFRDMNADLPPEQVQKAIEHAASEKLPTDEAPAPDSKAEDDKTSTDPDEPKDKRDDNITPLRDKKH
;
A
#
# COMPACT_ATOMS: atom_id res chain seq x y z
N MET A 1 56.60 -8.96 5.55
CA MET A 1 56.32 -8.34 6.87
C MET A 1 55.05 -7.48 6.89
N LEU A 2 54.73 -6.68 5.87
CA LEU A 2 53.51 -5.84 5.87
C LEU A 2 52.18 -6.66 5.94
N ASP A 3 52.09 -7.79 5.23
CA ASP A 3 50.89 -8.64 5.21
C ASP A 3 50.62 -9.38 6.54
N GLN A 4 51.68 -9.74 7.28
CA GLN A 4 51.55 -10.35 8.62
C GLN A 4 50.82 -9.41 9.60
N ASN A 5 51.00 -8.10 9.43
CA ASN A 5 50.41 -7.09 10.30
C ASN A 5 48.90 -6.93 10.03
N ASN A 6 48.47 -7.02 8.77
CA ASN A 6 47.07 -6.82 8.41
C ASN A 6 46.17 -7.98 8.85
N ALA A 7 46.58 -9.23 8.65
CA ALA A 7 45.78 -10.39 9.07
C ALA A 7 45.60 -10.47 10.59
N ALA A 8 46.65 -10.12 11.34
CA ALA A 8 46.64 -10.03 12.79
C ALA A 8 45.75 -8.88 13.27
N ARG A 9 45.87 -7.68 12.68
CA ARG A 9 45.02 -6.52 12.95
C ARG A 9 43.54 -6.79 12.68
N LEU A 10 43.21 -7.50 11.60
CA LEU A 10 41.83 -7.88 11.30
C LEU A 10 41.25 -8.83 12.35
N LYS A 11 42.03 -9.82 12.81
CA LYS A 11 41.61 -10.74 13.88
C LYS A 11 41.46 -10.03 15.22
N GLU A 12 42.38 -9.14 15.54
CA GLU A 12 42.33 -8.32 16.75
C GLU A 12 41.14 -7.36 16.72
N GLY A 13 40.86 -6.75 15.56
CA GLY A 13 39.66 -5.95 15.32
C GLY A 13 38.37 -6.74 15.50
N VAL A 14 38.26 -7.95 14.95
CA VAL A 14 37.06 -8.80 15.18
C VAL A 14 36.90 -9.13 16.67
N LYS A 15 37.99 -9.44 17.36
CA LYS A 15 37.97 -9.77 18.79
C LYS A 15 37.59 -8.55 19.65
N SER A 16 38.07 -7.36 19.31
CA SER A 16 37.70 -6.13 20.03
C SER A 16 36.25 -5.72 19.77
N LEU A 17 35.73 -5.94 18.56
CA LEU A 17 34.33 -5.69 18.21
C LEU A 17 33.37 -6.78 18.67
N GLU A 18 33.82 -7.93 19.17
CA GLU A 18 32.94 -9.05 19.54
C GLU A 18 31.93 -8.64 20.61
N LEU A 19 32.38 -7.95 21.66
CA LEU A 19 31.51 -7.46 22.73
C LEU A 19 30.49 -6.44 22.19
N MET A 20 30.96 -5.48 21.39
CA MET A 20 30.11 -4.46 20.78
C MET A 20 29.06 -5.09 19.85
N THR A 21 29.43 -6.11 19.08
CA THR A 21 28.52 -6.81 18.15
C THR A 21 27.43 -7.56 18.91
N ARG A 22 27.76 -8.21 20.04
CA ARG A 22 26.77 -8.87 20.91
C ARG A 22 25.78 -7.87 21.51
N PHE A 23 26.28 -6.74 22.00
CA PHE A 23 25.42 -5.67 22.51
C PHE A 23 24.55 -5.07 21.41
N ALA A 24 25.12 -4.77 20.24
CA ALA A 24 24.36 -4.24 19.10
C ALA A 24 23.24 -5.19 18.68
N LEU A 25 23.52 -6.50 18.60
CA LEU A 25 22.49 -7.49 18.28
C LEU A 25 21.43 -7.58 19.39
N ALA A 26 21.83 -7.59 20.66
CA ALA A 26 20.88 -7.60 21.77
C ALA A 26 19.97 -6.37 21.76
N THR A 27 20.52 -5.18 21.47
CA THR A 27 19.75 -3.94 21.34
C THR A 27 18.78 -4.01 20.16
N LEU A 28 19.20 -4.51 18.99
CA LEU A 28 18.31 -4.65 17.82
C LEU A 28 17.19 -5.67 18.06
N ALA A 29 17.51 -6.82 18.65
CA ALA A 29 16.52 -7.82 19.00
C ALA A 29 15.53 -7.31 20.05
N LEU A 30 16.00 -6.55 21.05
CA LEU A 30 15.14 -5.89 22.04
C LEU A 30 14.27 -4.82 21.40
N ALA A 31 14.81 -4.00 20.50
CA ALA A 31 14.03 -2.98 19.79
C ALA A 31 12.90 -3.63 18.96
N SER A 32 13.22 -4.66 18.18
CA SER A 32 12.21 -5.45 17.45
C SER A 32 11.17 -6.06 18.40
N GLY A 33 11.60 -6.59 19.55
CA GLY A 33 10.73 -7.07 20.61
C GLY A 33 9.74 -6.04 21.15
N VAL A 34 10.22 -4.84 21.48
CA VAL A 34 9.39 -3.74 22.00
C VAL A 34 8.33 -3.33 20.97
N TYR A 35 8.72 -3.18 19.70
CA TYR A 35 7.76 -2.85 18.64
C TYR A 35 6.77 -3.99 18.38
N THR A 36 7.22 -5.24 18.42
CA THR A 36 6.35 -6.41 18.31
C THR A 36 5.35 -6.45 19.47
N TYR A 37 5.76 -6.13 20.68
CA TYR A 37 4.85 -6.03 21.84
C TYR A 37 3.76 -4.99 21.59
N LEU A 38 4.11 -3.79 21.12
CA LEU A 38 3.16 -2.73 20.82
C LEU A 38 2.18 -3.15 19.70
N GLY A 39 2.69 -3.78 18.63
CA GLY A 39 1.86 -4.27 17.54
C GLY A 39 0.89 -5.38 17.98
N VAL A 40 1.36 -6.39 18.71
CA VAL A 40 0.51 -7.50 19.20
C VAL A 40 -0.54 -7.00 20.19
N ARG A 41 -0.17 -6.07 21.08
CA ARG A 41 -1.11 -5.48 22.04
C ARG A 41 -2.31 -4.83 21.35
N SER A 42 -2.11 -4.25 20.16
CA SER A 42 -3.18 -3.66 19.37
C SER A 42 -4.02 -4.66 18.55
N LEU A 43 -3.61 -5.93 18.51
CA LEU A 43 -4.25 -6.99 17.73
C LEU A 43 -5.13 -7.92 18.57
N ILE A 44 -4.80 -8.09 19.84
CA ILE A 44 -5.49 -9.04 20.73
C ILE A 44 -6.60 -8.33 21.49
N ASP A 45 -7.83 -8.78 21.30
CA ASP A 45 -8.97 -8.41 22.14
C ASP A 45 -9.02 -9.26 23.41
N GLY A 46 -9.26 -8.63 24.56
CA GLY A 46 -9.39 -9.33 25.83
C GLY A 46 -9.24 -8.43 27.05
N SER A 47 -9.18 -9.05 28.24
CA SER A 47 -8.84 -8.31 29.46
C SER A 47 -7.42 -7.76 29.39
N ALA A 48 -7.20 -6.61 30.03
CA ALA A 48 -5.90 -5.95 30.06
C ALA A 48 -4.76 -6.91 30.48
N ASP A 49 -5.02 -7.78 31.46
CA ASP A 49 -4.07 -8.78 31.93
C ASP A 49 -3.72 -9.81 30.85
N LEU A 50 -4.73 -10.36 30.16
CA LEU A 50 -4.51 -11.37 29.12
C LEU A 50 -3.70 -10.78 27.97
N VAL A 51 -4.10 -9.61 27.47
CA VAL A 51 -3.42 -8.92 26.36
C VAL A 51 -1.96 -8.61 26.76
N PHE A 52 -1.75 -8.11 27.97
CA PHE A 52 -0.40 -7.82 28.50
C PHE A 52 0.49 -9.06 28.52
N PHE A 53 0.02 -10.16 29.13
CA PHE A 53 0.82 -11.39 29.23
C PHE A 53 1.05 -12.03 27.85
N ALA A 54 0.04 -12.07 26.99
CA ALA A 54 0.17 -12.63 25.65
C ALA A 54 1.18 -11.84 24.80
N ALA A 55 1.10 -10.51 24.82
CA ALA A 55 2.02 -9.65 24.09
C ALA A 55 3.47 -9.78 24.62
N ILE A 56 3.68 -9.90 25.94
CA ILE A 56 5.00 -10.13 26.52
C ILE A 56 5.58 -11.48 26.09
N VAL A 57 4.80 -12.55 26.19
CA VAL A 57 5.28 -13.90 25.83
C VAL A 57 5.64 -13.94 24.34
N TYR A 58 4.80 -13.37 23.48
CA TYR A 58 5.05 -13.32 22.04
C TYR A 58 6.30 -12.48 21.70
N SER A 59 6.39 -11.25 22.21
CA SER A 59 7.54 -10.37 21.96
C SER A 59 8.84 -10.94 22.50
N ALA A 60 8.83 -11.58 23.68
CA ALA A 60 10.00 -12.27 24.23
C ALA A 60 10.44 -13.44 23.34
N ALA A 61 9.50 -14.27 22.89
CA ALA A 61 9.80 -15.39 22.00
C ALA A 61 10.40 -14.92 20.67
N VAL A 62 9.83 -13.88 20.05
CA VAL A 62 10.35 -13.28 18.82
C VAL A 62 11.75 -12.69 19.03
N SER A 63 11.96 -11.93 20.11
CA SER A 63 13.26 -11.31 20.44
C SER A 63 14.36 -12.36 20.61
N VAL A 64 14.07 -13.42 21.39
CA VAL A 64 15.00 -14.53 21.60
C VAL A 64 15.27 -15.26 20.29
N GLY A 65 14.23 -15.48 19.47
CA GLY A 65 14.36 -16.10 18.15
C GLY A 65 15.27 -15.31 17.21
N ILE A 66 15.03 -14.01 17.08
CA ILE A 66 15.85 -13.09 16.26
C ILE A 66 17.29 -13.07 16.76
N TYR A 67 17.49 -12.90 18.07
CA TYR A 67 18.83 -12.89 18.67
C TYR A 67 19.57 -14.22 18.42
N ALA A 68 18.92 -15.35 18.67
CA ALA A 68 19.52 -16.67 18.47
C ALA A 68 19.86 -16.91 17.00
N PHE A 69 18.92 -16.63 16.09
CA PHE A 69 19.10 -16.80 14.64
C PHE A 69 20.32 -16.01 14.13
N TRP A 70 20.37 -14.71 14.44
CA TRP A 70 21.48 -13.87 13.98
C TRP A 70 22.80 -14.21 14.67
N THR A 71 22.78 -14.62 15.94
CA THR A 71 23.97 -15.15 16.63
C THR A 71 24.53 -16.37 15.91
N TYR A 72 23.67 -17.30 15.50
CA TYR A 72 24.09 -18.49 14.75
C TYR A 72 24.64 -18.12 13.36
N MET A 73 24.01 -17.17 12.66
CA MET A 73 24.50 -16.71 11.34
C MET A 73 25.86 -16.03 11.45
N MET A 74 26.04 -15.13 12.41
CA MET A 74 27.33 -14.45 12.65
C MET A 74 28.44 -15.42 13.05
N ARG A 75 28.09 -16.53 13.73
CA ARG A 75 29.07 -17.53 14.14
C ARG A 75 29.43 -18.52 13.03
N PHE A 76 28.44 -19.08 12.33
CA PHE A 76 28.67 -20.20 11.42
C PHE A 76 28.91 -19.79 9.98
N LEU A 77 28.24 -18.76 9.46
CA LEU A 77 28.40 -18.37 8.06
C LEU A 77 29.85 -17.97 7.73
N PRO A 78 30.55 -17.17 8.55
CA PRO A 78 31.93 -16.79 8.25
C PRO A 78 32.90 -17.97 8.28
N LEU A 79 32.60 -19.06 9.00
CA LEU A 79 33.49 -20.20 9.20
C LEU A 79 33.43 -21.25 8.08
N MET A 80 32.35 -21.28 7.29
CA MET A 80 32.17 -22.30 6.26
C MET A 80 33.14 -22.11 5.09
N ARG A 81 33.89 -23.19 4.79
CA ARG A 81 34.93 -23.22 3.73
C ARG A 81 34.40 -23.71 2.39
N ASP A 82 33.47 -24.65 2.43
CA ASP A 82 32.91 -25.30 1.24
C ASP A 82 31.84 -24.40 0.59
N SER A 83 31.98 -24.15 -0.70
CA SER A 83 31.06 -23.29 -1.48
C SER A 83 29.62 -23.82 -1.44
N ALA A 84 29.44 -25.15 -1.46
CA ALA A 84 28.11 -25.75 -1.39
C ALA A 84 27.44 -25.49 -0.03
N ARG A 85 28.16 -25.72 1.06
CA ARG A 85 27.66 -25.50 2.44
C ARG A 85 27.46 -24.02 2.76
N ARG A 86 28.32 -23.15 2.22
CA ARG A 86 28.16 -21.70 2.32
C ARG A 86 26.91 -21.24 1.57
N GLY A 87 26.66 -21.75 0.37
CA GLY A 87 25.42 -21.51 -0.37
C GLY A 87 24.19 -21.97 0.42
N ALA A 88 24.24 -23.15 1.04
CA ALA A 88 23.16 -23.64 1.89
C ALA A 88 22.88 -22.72 3.09
N LEU A 89 23.90 -22.21 3.78
CA LEU A 89 23.69 -21.25 4.87
C LEU A 89 23.18 -19.90 4.39
N ILE A 90 23.55 -19.43 3.20
CA ILE A 90 22.96 -18.21 2.60
C ILE A 90 21.47 -18.44 2.31
N ALA A 91 21.10 -19.62 1.80
CA ALA A 91 19.70 -19.97 1.60
C ALA A 91 18.92 -20.03 2.91
N VAL A 92 19.48 -20.63 3.97
CA VAL A 92 18.90 -20.63 5.32
C VAL A 92 18.80 -19.20 5.87
N MET A 93 19.80 -18.35 5.65
CA MET A 93 19.77 -16.95 6.04
C MET A 93 18.64 -16.20 5.34
N GLY A 94 18.45 -16.42 4.03
CA GLY A 94 17.35 -15.85 3.27
C GLY A 94 15.98 -16.32 3.75
N LEU A 95 15.82 -17.63 3.96
CA LEU A 95 14.58 -18.20 4.51
C LEU A 95 14.27 -17.66 5.91
N GLY A 96 15.27 -17.63 6.80
CA GLY A 96 15.11 -17.08 8.14
C GLY A 96 14.80 -15.57 8.13
N SER A 97 15.41 -14.82 7.22
CA SER A 97 15.09 -13.39 7.02
C SER A 97 13.62 -13.20 6.61
N LEU A 98 13.13 -14.00 5.66
CA LEU A 98 11.72 -13.98 5.25
C LEU A 98 10.78 -14.34 6.42
N MET A 99 11.13 -15.34 7.22
CA MET A 99 10.35 -15.72 8.41
C MET A 99 10.31 -14.62 9.46
N ILE A 100 11.44 -13.94 9.70
CA ILE A 100 11.49 -12.81 10.65
C ILE A 100 10.59 -11.67 10.13
N VAL A 101 10.70 -11.33 8.85
CA VAL A 101 9.86 -10.28 8.25
C VAL A 101 8.38 -10.62 8.35
N ALA A 102 8.01 -11.88 8.05
CA ALA A 102 6.63 -12.33 8.12
C ALA A 102 6.07 -12.33 9.55
N MET A 103 6.88 -12.66 10.55
CA MET A 103 6.42 -12.70 11.95
C MET A 103 6.42 -11.33 12.62
N SER A 104 7.39 -10.46 12.33
CA SER A 104 7.64 -9.24 13.14
C SER A 104 7.50 -7.93 12.38
N SER A 105 7.96 -7.82 11.12
CA SER A 105 8.07 -6.52 10.46
C SER A 105 6.73 -5.80 10.26
N TRP A 106 5.63 -6.51 10.02
CA TRP A 106 4.31 -5.88 9.89
C TRP A 106 3.77 -5.36 11.24
N LEU A 107 4.04 -6.07 12.34
CA LEU A 107 3.71 -5.61 13.70
C LEU A 107 4.60 -4.44 14.13
N ASN A 108 5.88 -4.46 13.73
CA ASN A 108 6.78 -3.35 13.97
C ASN A 108 6.36 -2.11 13.17
N ALA A 109 5.90 -2.29 11.92
CA ALA A 109 5.33 -1.21 11.12
C ALA A 109 4.03 -0.66 11.75
N ALA A 110 3.17 -1.55 12.28
CA ALA A 110 1.98 -1.17 13.04
C ALA A 110 2.33 -0.31 14.26
N ALA A 111 3.37 -0.67 15.01
CA ALA A 111 3.79 0.12 16.16
C ALA A 111 4.36 1.51 15.78
N LEU A 112 4.94 1.65 14.58
CA LEU A 112 5.55 2.90 14.12
C LEU A 112 4.54 3.85 13.45
N ALA A 113 3.63 3.31 12.64
CA ALA A 113 2.75 4.09 11.75
C ALA A 113 1.27 3.78 11.93
N GLY A 114 0.94 2.90 12.85
CA GLY A 114 -0.39 2.38 13.01
C GLY A 114 -1.46 3.42 13.26
N SER A 115 -1.19 4.36 14.17
CA SER A 115 -2.14 5.42 14.46
C SER A 115 -2.43 6.29 13.24
N ALA A 116 -1.39 6.65 12.50
CA ALA A 116 -1.52 7.44 11.27
C ALA A 116 -2.24 6.67 10.16
N ALA A 117 -2.02 5.35 10.05
CA ALA A 117 -2.73 4.51 9.09
C ALA A 117 -4.23 4.38 9.42
N LEU A 118 -4.57 4.30 10.71
CA LEU A 118 -5.97 4.29 11.14
C LEU A 118 -6.62 5.67 10.93
N GLU A 119 -5.92 6.77 11.21
CA GLU A 119 -6.41 8.12 10.89
C GLU A 119 -6.66 8.30 9.39
N GLN A 120 -5.76 7.79 8.54
CA GLN A 120 -5.96 7.75 7.09
C GLN A 120 -7.21 6.95 6.71
N HIS A 121 -7.45 5.80 7.36
CA HIS A 121 -8.66 5.02 7.14
C HIS A 121 -9.94 5.81 7.46
N LEU A 122 -9.95 6.51 8.60
CA LEU A 122 -11.09 7.33 9.00
C LEU A 122 -11.29 8.51 8.04
N ALA A 123 -10.22 9.16 7.60
CA ALA A 123 -10.27 10.29 6.67
C ALA A 123 -10.84 9.89 5.30
N VAL A 124 -10.33 8.81 4.69
CA VAL A 124 -10.84 8.30 3.41
C VAL A 124 -12.31 7.88 3.54
N THR A 125 -12.65 7.22 4.64
CA THR A 125 -14.03 6.79 4.89
C THR A 125 -14.97 7.98 5.10
N LEU A 126 -14.52 9.04 5.75
CA LEU A 126 -15.27 10.29 5.90
C LEU A 126 -15.56 10.93 4.54
N GLU A 127 -14.56 11.03 3.66
CA GLU A 127 -14.75 11.58 2.30
C GLU A 127 -15.82 10.82 1.51
N ASP A 128 -15.81 9.49 1.62
CA ASP A 128 -16.82 8.63 1.02
C ASP A 128 -18.23 8.93 1.58
N TYR A 129 -18.36 9.08 2.89
CA TYR A 129 -19.64 9.41 3.53
C TYR A 129 -20.16 10.81 3.18
N VAL A 130 -19.27 11.80 3.00
CA VAL A 130 -19.63 13.13 2.48
C VAL A 130 -20.25 12.98 1.09
N ALA A 131 -19.56 12.29 0.19
CA ALA A 131 -20.04 12.07 -1.17
C ALA A 131 -21.37 11.30 -1.22
N ASP A 132 -21.57 10.34 -0.31
CA ASP A 132 -22.79 9.55 -0.21
C ASP A 132 -23.97 10.39 0.32
N LEU A 133 -23.75 11.27 1.31
CA LEU A 133 -24.78 12.20 1.79
C LEU A 133 -25.18 13.21 0.71
N ASP A 134 -24.22 13.80 0.00
CA ASP A 134 -24.48 14.77 -1.06
C ASP A 134 -25.31 14.15 -2.19
N LYS A 135 -24.95 12.94 -2.65
CA LYS A 135 -25.74 12.23 -3.68
C LYS A 135 -27.16 11.92 -3.22
N ALA A 136 -27.34 11.53 -1.96
CA ALA A 136 -28.67 11.25 -1.42
C ALA A 136 -29.51 12.53 -1.34
N HIS A 137 -28.89 13.66 -0.98
CA HIS A 137 -29.54 14.96 -0.95
C HIS A 137 -29.95 15.43 -2.35
N ASP A 138 -29.05 15.36 -3.33
CA ASP A 138 -29.32 15.73 -4.72
C ASP A 138 -30.51 14.94 -5.28
N LYS A 139 -30.57 13.63 -5.01
CA LYS A 139 -31.70 12.78 -5.42
C LYS A 139 -33.00 13.18 -4.73
N ALA A 140 -32.97 13.55 -3.44
CA ALA A 140 -34.14 14.06 -2.74
C ALA A 140 -34.60 15.43 -3.28
N LEU A 141 -33.67 16.30 -3.70
CA LEU A 141 -33.97 17.57 -4.33
C LEU A 141 -34.49 17.43 -5.77
N ALA A 142 -34.15 16.35 -6.48
CA ALA A 142 -34.54 16.16 -7.88
C ALA A 142 -36.07 16.24 -8.09
N ALA A 143 -36.87 15.75 -7.14
CA ALA A 143 -38.33 15.84 -7.18
C ALA A 143 -38.87 17.28 -7.11
N GLN A 144 -38.08 18.23 -6.60
CA GLN A 144 -38.46 19.65 -6.54
C GLN A 144 -38.46 20.32 -7.91
N SER A 145 -37.74 19.76 -8.89
CA SER A 145 -37.77 20.24 -10.28
C SER A 145 -39.16 20.12 -10.90
N LEU A 146 -40.01 19.22 -10.36
CA LEU A 146 -41.38 19.01 -10.82
C LEU A 146 -42.36 20.05 -10.27
N LEU A 147 -42.02 20.73 -9.17
CA LEU A 147 -42.92 21.66 -8.48
C LEU A 147 -43.45 22.79 -9.38
N PRO A 148 -42.63 23.50 -10.19
CA PRO A 148 -43.12 24.55 -11.06
C PRO A 148 -44.12 24.02 -12.11
N ASP A 149 -43.97 22.78 -12.56
CA ASP A 149 -44.86 22.18 -13.55
C ASP A 149 -46.21 21.82 -12.94
N VAL A 150 -46.20 21.23 -11.74
CA VAL A 150 -47.40 20.93 -10.96
C VAL A 150 -48.18 22.23 -10.67
N GLN A 151 -47.49 23.27 -10.18
CA GLN A 151 -48.12 24.56 -9.86
C GLN A 151 -48.71 25.25 -11.10
N ARG A 152 -47.98 25.26 -12.23
CA ARG A 152 -48.48 25.82 -13.49
C ARG A 152 -49.71 25.07 -13.99
N ALA A 153 -49.72 23.75 -13.87
CA ALA A 153 -50.87 22.93 -14.24
C ALA A 153 -52.08 23.21 -13.33
N SER A 154 -51.89 23.29 -12.01
CA SER A 154 -52.96 23.62 -11.07
C SER A 154 -53.61 24.96 -11.39
N VAL A 155 -52.81 26.03 -11.51
CA VAL A 155 -53.30 27.38 -11.84
C VAL A 155 -54.05 27.41 -13.17
N ARG A 156 -53.58 26.66 -14.17
CA ARG A 156 -54.26 26.53 -15.46
C ARG A 156 -55.65 25.91 -15.32
N PHE A 157 -55.78 24.78 -14.60
CA PHE A 157 -57.08 24.14 -14.39
C PHE A 157 -58.03 25.01 -13.56
N SER A 158 -57.52 25.69 -12.51
CA SER A 158 -58.30 26.65 -11.71
C SER A 158 -58.86 27.80 -12.55
N ARG A 159 -58.04 28.38 -13.45
CA ARG A 159 -58.48 29.43 -14.37
C ARG A 159 -59.52 28.92 -15.37
N LEU A 160 -59.28 27.78 -16.01
CA LEU A 160 -60.26 27.18 -16.92
C LEU A 160 -61.60 26.91 -16.20
N ALA A 161 -61.57 26.47 -14.94
CA ALA A 161 -62.79 26.26 -14.14
C ALA A 161 -63.55 27.57 -13.88
N GLN A 162 -62.83 28.67 -13.62
CA GLN A 162 -63.44 29.99 -13.40
C GLN A 162 -64.02 30.57 -14.70
N ASP A 163 -63.28 30.50 -15.80
CA ASP A 163 -63.72 31.00 -17.10
C ASP A 163 -64.96 30.26 -17.59
N GLU A 164 -65.00 28.93 -17.42
CA GLU A 164 -66.17 28.11 -17.73
C GLU A 164 -67.37 28.46 -16.84
N ARG A 165 -67.15 28.67 -15.54
CA ARG A 165 -68.21 29.05 -14.60
C ARG A 165 -68.82 30.42 -14.94
N GLN A 166 -68.00 31.40 -15.29
CA GLN A 166 -68.44 32.79 -15.51
C GLN A 166 -69.01 33.02 -16.91
N SER A 167 -68.41 32.41 -17.93
CA SER A 167 -68.70 32.74 -19.34
C SER A 167 -69.12 31.54 -20.18
N GLY A 168 -68.97 30.31 -19.69
CA GLY A 168 -69.14 29.11 -20.50
C GLY A 168 -68.14 29.03 -21.64
N ALA A 169 -66.90 29.49 -21.41
CA ALA A 169 -65.86 29.62 -22.44
C ALA A 169 -65.62 28.33 -23.26
N LEU A 170 -65.83 27.16 -22.66
CA LEU A 170 -65.61 25.85 -23.26
C LEU A 170 -66.93 25.24 -23.79
N THR A 171 -68.03 25.27 -23.02
CA THR A 171 -69.30 24.62 -23.42
C THR A 171 -70.33 25.53 -24.09
N GLY A 172 -70.09 26.84 -24.08
CA GLY A 172 -71.02 27.87 -24.54
C GLY A 172 -72.13 28.21 -23.53
N THR A 173 -72.10 27.61 -22.33
CA THR A 173 -73.09 27.84 -21.26
C THR A 173 -72.38 28.09 -19.93
N SER A 174 -72.67 29.21 -19.29
CA SER A 174 -72.14 29.53 -17.95
C SER A 174 -72.83 28.71 -16.86
N GLY A 175 -72.08 28.24 -15.87
CA GLY A 175 -72.63 27.56 -14.69
C GLY A 175 -71.65 26.59 -14.04
N SER A 176 -72.03 26.02 -12.89
CA SER A 176 -71.23 25.06 -12.13
C SER A 176 -71.46 23.60 -12.58
N GLY A 177 -71.41 23.37 -13.90
CA GLY A 177 -71.63 22.04 -14.49
C GLY A 177 -70.47 21.06 -14.26
N SER A 178 -70.61 19.85 -14.81
CA SER A 178 -69.65 18.74 -14.68
C SER A 178 -68.22 19.10 -15.08
N VAL A 179 -68.04 19.94 -16.11
CA VAL A 179 -66.72 20.43 -16.56
C VAL A 179 -66.02 21.25 -15.47
N VAL A 180 -66.76 22.15 -14.81
CA VAL A 180 -66.23 22.99 -13.73
C VAL A 180 -65.85 22.16 -12.51
N GLN A 181 -66.67 21.15 -12.16
CA GLN A 181 -66.37 20.23 -11.06
C GLN A 181 -65.07 19.46 -11.32
N LEU A 182 -64.91 18.90 -12.54
CA LEU A 182 -63.69 18.20 -12.93
C LEU A 182 -62.46 19.09 -12.84
N LEU A 183 -62.50 20.27 -13.47
CA LEU A 183 -61.35 21.18 -13.48
C LEU A 183 -60.99 21.65 -12.06
N THR A 184 -62.00 21.82 -11.19
CA THR A 184 -61.78 22.16 -9.77
C THR A 184 -61.13 21.01 -9.01
N GLN A 185 -61.61 19.78 -9.20
CA GLN A 185 -61.01 18.59 -8.57
C GLN A 185 -59.55 18.38 -9.00
N MET A 186 -59.25 18.56 -10.29
CA MET A 186 -57.89 18.42 -10.82
C MET A 186 -56.94 19.48 -10.26
N SER A 187 -57.40 20.73 -10.14
CA SER A 187 -56.64 21.79 -9.46
C SER A 187 -56.34 21.41 -8.01
N GLN A 188 -57.34 20.92 -7.26
CA GLN A 188 -57.18 20.53 -5.86
C GLN A 188 -56.16 19.38 -5.69
N GLN A 189 -56.22 18.35 -6.53
CA GLN A 189 -55.26 17.23 -6.49
C GLN A 189 -53.83 17.70 -6.78
N LEU A 190 -53.63 18.62 -7.73
CA LEU A 190 -52.31 19.18 -8.03
C LEU A 190 -51.82 20.14 -6.94
N ASP A 191 -52.72 20.85 -6.26
CA ASP A 191 -52.38 21.68 -5.09
C ASP A 191 -51.94 20.82 -3.91
N GLU A 192 -52.63 19.70 -3.66
CA GLU A 192 -52.25 18.70 -2.65
C GLU A 192 -50.87 18.10 -2.96
N LEU A 193 -50.62 17.73 -4.21
CA LEU A 193 -49.32 17.24 -4.66
C LEU A 193 -48.22 18.31 -4.46
N SER A 194 -48.51 19.57 -4.80
CA SER A 194 -47.59 20.70 -4.58
C SER A 194 -47.25 20.87 -3.10
N ALA A 195 -48.25 20.78 -2.22
CA ALA A 195 -48.05 20.87 -0.78
C ALA A 195 -47.20 19.69 -0.25
N SER A 196 -47.42 18.48 -0.76
CA SER A 196 -46.61 17.30 -0.43
C SER A 196 -45.15 17.49 -0.84
N ILE A 197 -44.88 17.96 -2.07
CA ILE A 197 -43.52 18.26 -2.55
C ILE A 197 -42.82 19.30 -1.66
N LEU A 198 -43.54 20.35 -1.23
CA LEU A 198 -43.00 21.37 -0.32
C LEU A 198 -42.68 20.79 1.07
N ALA A 199 -43.52 19.91 1.61
CA ALA A 199 -43.29 19.27 2.91
C ALA A 199 -42.07 18.32 2.89
N SER A 200 -41.89 17.56 1.81
CA SER A 200 -40.68 16.73 1.65
C SER A 200 -39.41 17.55 1.53
N ARG A 201 -39.47 18.74 0.89
CA ARG A 201 -38.31 19.64 0.86
C ARG A 201 -37.86 20.03 2.27
N GLU A 202 -38.78 20.38 3.16
CA GLU A 202 -38.46 20.72 4.55
C GLU A 202 -37.89 19.50 5.31
N THR A 203 -38.47 18.32 5.08
CA THR A 203 -37.98 17.06 5.66
C THR A 203 -36.57 16.72 5.19
N ALA A 204 -36.31 16.81 3.88
CA ALA A 204 -35.00 16.55 3.28
C ALA A 204 -33.94 17.56 3.74
N ALA A 205 -34.30 18.83 3.92
CA ALA A 205 -33.40 19.84 4.48
C ALA A 205 -33.03 19.52 5.94
N THR A 206 -34.00 19.11 6.75
CA THR A 206 -33.77 18.72 8.15
C THR A 206 -32.87 17.48 8.25
N GLN A 207 -33.11 16.48 7.40
CA GLN A 207 -32.28 15.27 7.34
C GLN A 207 -30.85 15.58 6.87
N PHE A 208 -30.69 16.46 5.88
CA PHE A 208 -29.37 16.87 5.41
C PHE A 208 -28.57 17.64 6.47
N GLU A 209 -29.23 18.50 7.25
CA GLU A 209 -28.60 19.19 8.37
C GLU A 209 -28.14 18.19 9.46
N GLN A 210 -28.99 17.21 9.80
CA GLN A 210 -28.63 16.14 10.73
C GLN A 210 -27.42 15.33 10.22
N GLY A 211 -27.43 14.95 8.94
CA GLY A 211 -26.31 14.27 8.30
C GLY A 211 -25.03 15.10 8.33
N SER A 212 -25.13 16.41 8.06
CA SER A 212 -24.02 17.36 8.12
C SER A 212 -23.42 17.48 9.52
N GLN A 213 -24.26 17.44 10.56
CA GLN A 213 -23.80 17.42 11.95
C GLN A 213 -23.03 16.13 12.28
N HIS A 214 -23.51 14.97 11.84
CA HIS A 214 -22.77 13.71 11.99
C HIS A 214 -21.41 13.76 11.28
N LEU A 215 -21.36 14.30 10.05
CA LEU A 215 -20.10 14.51 9.32
C LEU A 215 -19.16 15.48 10.04
N ALA A 216 -19.68 16.51 10.70
CA ALA A 216 -18.87 17.43 11.50
C ALA A 216 -18.27 16.73 12.72
N ASN A 217 -19.04 15.91 13.42
CA ASN A 217 -18.57 15.09 14.54
C ASN A 217 -17.49 14.10 14.07
N MET A 218 -17.73 13.40 12.97
CA MET A 218 -16.76 12.47 12.37
C MET A 218 -15.45 13.18 12.00
N ARG A 219 -15.52 14.39 11.44
CA ARG A 219 -14.32 15.20 11.13
C ARG A 219 -13.54 15.55 12.40
N ALA A 220 -14.22 15.92 13.48
CA ALA A 220 -13.59 16.20 14.77
C ALA A 220 -12.91 14.94 15.35
N LEU A 221 -13.51 13.76 15.19
CA LEU A 221 -12.92 12.49 15.61
C LEU A 221 -11.66 12.14 14.81
N VAL A 222 -11.65 12.39 13.49
CA VAL A 222 -10.48 12.15 12.64
C VAL A 222 -9.32 13.06 13.03
N SER A 223 -9.58 14.36 13.23
CA SER A 223 -8.53 15.36 13.54
C SER A 223 -8.23 15.52 15.04
N GLY A 224 -8.89 14.77 15.91
CA GLY A 224 -8.77 14.91 17.36
C GLY A 224 -7.39 14.53 17.88
N ASP A 225 -7.02 15.09 19.03
CA ASP A 225 -5.81 14.68 19.75
C ASP A 225 -6.05 13.37 20.53
N GLY A 226 -4.98 12.61 20.79
CA GLY A 226 -4.99 11.41 21.63
C GLY A 226 -5.07 10.09 20.87
N GLU A 227 -5.36 9.00 21.59
CA GLU A 227 -5.39 7.66 21.02
C GLU A 227 -6.46 7.55 19.92
N VAL A 228 -6.10 6.98 18.77
CA VAL A 228 -7.00 6.88 17.62
C VAL A 228 -8.03 5.77 17.78
N GLN A 229 -7.72 4.68 18.51
CA GLN A 229 -8.61 3.52 18.59
C GLN A 229 -9.97 3.86 19.24
N PRO A 230 -10.04 4.54 20.40
CA PRO A 230 -11.33 4.94 20.97
C PRO A 230 -12.09 5.93 20.07
N ARG A 231 -11.37 6.83 19.39
CA ARG A 231 -11.96 7.76 18.42
C ARG A 231 -12.55 7.03 17.21
N ALA A 232 -11.90 5.96 16.74
CA ALA A 232 -12.39 5.12 15.66
C ALA A 232 -13.67 4.36 16.07
N ASP A 233 -13.78 3.95 17.34
CA ASP A 233 -14.99 3.32 17.87
C ASP A 233 -16.17 4.32 17.93
N GLU A 234 -15.92 5.55 18.38
CA GLU A 234 -16.91 6.64 18.33
C GLU A 234 -17.30 6.99 16.88
N PHE A 235 -16.33 7.00 15.97
CA PHE A 235 -16.56 7.24 14.54
C PHE A 235 -17.48 6.17 13.95
N ALA A 236 -17.35 4.92 14.38
CA ALA A 236 -18.23 3.83 13.95
C ALA A 236 -19.70 4.09 14.32
N ALA A 237 -19.94 4.65 15.52
CA ALA A 237 -21.29 5.00 15.96
C ALA A 237 -21.89 6.15 15.12
N GLU A 238 -21.09 7.18 14.84
CA GLU A 238 -21.49 8.30 13.97
C GLU A 238 -21.74 7.82 12.53
N ALA A 239 -20.89 6.93 11.99
CA ALA A 239 -21.06 6.36 10.66
C ALA A 239 -22.36 5.54 10.55
N LEU A 240 -22.73 4.80 11.60
CA LEU A 240 -24.00 4.07 11.65
C LEU A 240 -25.20 5.04 11.66
N ALA A 241 -25.14 6.09 12.49
CA ALA A 241 -26.19 7.11 12.55
C ALA A 241 -26.37 7.81 11.19
N LEU A 242 -25.27 8.22 10.57
CA LEU A 242 -25.27 8.84 9.24
C LEU A 242 -25.82 7.91 8.16
N THR A 243 -25.49 6.62 8.20
CA THR A 243 -26.05 5.62 7.27
C THR A 243 -27.59 5.54 7.42
N GLY A 244 -28.10 5.65 8.65
CA GLY A 244 -29.53 5.78 8.91
C GLY A 244 -30.13 7.03 8.27
N VAL A 245 -29.50 8.19 8.45
CA VAL A 245 -29.95 9.46 7.84
C VAL A 245 -29.95 9.39 6.31
N ILE A 246 -28.90 8.85 5.70
CA ILE A 246 -28.80 8.67 4.24
C ILE A 246 -29.94 7.78 3.74
N SER A 247 -30.22 6.68 4.45
CA SER A 247 -31.32 5.77 4.10
C SER A 247 -32.67 6.48 4.20
N SER A 248 -32.92 7.24 5.28
CA SER A 248 -34.14 8.03 5.43
C SER A 248 -34.28 9.11 4.35
N LEU A 249 -33.17 9.74 3.93
CA LEU A 249 -33.17 10.74 2.86
C LEU A 249 -33.55 10.14 1.50
N GLN A 250 -33.11 8.91 1.23
CA GLN A 250 -33.53 8.16 0.04
C GLN A 250 -35.01 7.79 0.06
N GLU A 251 -35.54 7.43 1.22
CA GLU A 251 -36.95 7.10 1.41
C GLU A 251 -37.87 8.32 1.36
N THR A 252 -37.39 9.52 1.74
CA THR A 252 -38.12 10.81 1.67
C THR A 252 -38.45 11.24 0.24
N SER A 253 -37.89 10.60 -0.79
CA SER A 253 -38.15 10.94 -2.18
C SER A 253 -39.63 10.76 -2.54
N ILE A 254 -40.30 11.88 -2.88
CA ILE A 254 -41.71 11.90 -3.31
C ILE A 254 -41.88 11.41 -4.75
N ALA A 255 -40.81 11.13 -5.50
CA ALA A 255 -40.91 10.73 -6.91
C ALA A 255 -41.90 9.57 -7.15
N ALA A 256 -41.93 8.57 -6.26
CA ALA A 256 -42.92 7.49 -6.31
C ALA A 256 -44.36 7.97 -6.12
N SER A 257 -44.58 8.89 -5.17
CA SER A 257 -45.89 9.51 -4.93
C SER A 257 -46.32 10.42 -6.08
N VAL A 258 -45.39 11.17 -6.70
CA VAL A 258 -45.69 11.97 -7.91
C VAL A 258 -46.09 11.07 -9.06
N SER A 259 -45.35 9.97 -9.30
CA SER A 259 -45.68 9.00 -10.35
C SER A 259 -47.07 8.41 -10.16
N ARG A 260 -47.43 8.00 -8.93
CA ARG A 260 -48.76 7.48 -8.60
C ARG A 260 -49.85 8.53 -8.77
N ALA A 261 -49.64 9.75 -8.25
CA ALA A 261 -50.60 10.84 -8.39
C ALA A 261 -50.85 11.20 -9.88
N ALA A 262 -49.80 11.18 -10.70
CA ALA A 262 -49.92 11.40 -12.14
C ALA A 262 -50.72 10.30 -12.85
N GLU A 263 -50.54 9.04 -12.44
CA GLU A 263 -51.31 7.89 -12.92
C GLU A 263 -52.79 7.99 -12.51
N ASP A 264 -53.07 8.31 -11.24
CA ASP A 264 -54.43 8.50 -10.72
C ASP A 264 -55.17 9.65 -11.42
N LEU A 265 -54.46 10.74 -11.76
CA LEU A 265 -55.02 11.87 -12.52
C LEU A 265 -55.51 11.43 -13.91
N SER A 266 -54.92 10.37 -14.49
CA SER A 266 -55.29 9.81 -15.80
C SER A 266 -56.41 8.75 -15.72
N LEU A 267 -56.49 8.01 -14.60
CA LEU A 267 -57.42 6.90 -14.41
C LEU A 267 -58.69 7.26 -13.63
N GLY A 268 -58.63 8.27 -12.76
CA GLY A 268 -59.68 8.64 -11.80
C GLY A 268 -60.97 9.21 -12.39
N PHE A 269 -61.19 9.04 -13.69
CA PHE A 269 -62.31 9.64 -14.40
C PHE A 269 -63.48 8.67 -14.59
N ILE A 270 -64.61 9.00 -13.96
CA ILE A 270 -65.94 8.50 -14.34
C ILE A 270 -66.70 9.72 -14.87
N ALA A 271 -67.07 9.72 -16.15
CA ALA A 271 -67.81 10.83 -16.74
C ALA A 271 -69.11 11.08 -15.97
N PRO A 272 -69.29 12.24 -15.32
CA PRO A 272 -70.60 12.60 -14.78
C PRO A 272 -71.58 12.68 -15.95
N VAL A 273 -72.78 12.09 -15.78
CA VAL A 273 -73.82 12.16 -16.80
C VAL A 273 -74.08 13.64 -17.13
N ALA A 274 -74.01 14.00 -18.42
CA ALA A 274 -74.22 15.37 -18.87
C ALA A 274 -75.62 15.86 -18.47
N ASP A 275 -75.70 16.68 -17.42
CA ASP A 275 -76.94 17.26 -16.95
C ASP A 275 -77.18 18.58 -17.70
N GLY A 276 -77.71 18.44 -18.90
CA GLY A 276 -78.03 19.56 -19.79
C GLY A 276 -79.38 19.32 -20.40
N GLY A 277 -80.36 20.19 -20.13
CA GLY A 277 -81.75 20.06 -20.59
C GLY A 277 -81.97 20.05 -22.12
N THR A 278 -80.90 20.01 -22.93
CA THR A 278 -80.93 19.87 -24.40
C THR A 278 -79.78 18.97 -24.91
N GLN A 279 -80.08 18.10 -25.88
CA GLN A 279 -79.12 17.12 -26.44
C GLN A 279 -77.88 17.76 -27.10
N ASP A 280 -77.98 18.99 -27.58
CA ASP A 280 -76.87 19.76 -28.14
C ASP A 280 -75.84 20.20 -27.08
N LEU A 281 -76.31 20.57 -25.88
CA LEU A 281 -75.43 20.92 -24.76
C LEU A 281 -74.65 19.70 -24.26
N ALA A 282 -75.33 18.55 -24.14
CA ALA A 282 -74.68 17.29 -23.78
C ALA A 282 -73.57 16.91 -24.78
N ASN A 283 -73.83 17.02 -26.09
CA ASN A 283 -72.83 16.76 -27.14
C ASN A 283 -71.64 17.73 -27.10
N ARG A 284 -71.85 19.01 -26.74
CA ARG A 284 -70.76 19.99 -26.54
C ARG A 284 -69.92 19.64 -25.30
N GLN A 285 -70.58 19.35 -24.19
CA GLN A 285 -69.92 18.93 -22.94
C GLN A 285 -69.08 17.67 -23.18
N ASP A 286 -69.58 16.65 -23.87
CA ASP A 286 -68.82 15.43 -24.16
C ASP A 286 -67.56 15.69 -25.00
N ARG A 287 -67.63 16.61 -25.97
CA ARG A 287 -66.45 16.99 -26.78
C ARG A 287 -65.41 17.74 -25.96
N VAL A 288 -65.84 18.70 -25.14
CA VAL A 288 -64.97 19.47 -24.25
C VAL A 288 -64.32 18.54 -23.23
N MET A 289 -65.10 17.68 -22.59
CA MET A 289 -64.61 16.70 -21.62
C MET A 289 -63.57 15.77 -22.26
N ARG A 290 -63.79 15.30 -23.49
CA ARG A 290 -62.81 14.49 -24.22
C ARG A 290 -61.50 15.24 -24.50
N SER A 291 -61.58 16.50 -24.91
CA SER A 291 -60.38 17.32 -25.12
C SER A 291 -59.62 17.60 -23.82
N ILE A 292 -60.33 17.87 -22.72
CA ILE A 292 -59.71 18.03 -21.39
C ILE A 292 -59.05 16.72 -20.96
N MET A 293 -59.72 15.58 -21.13
CA MET A 293 -59.15 14.26 -20.82
C MET A 293 -57.87 13.98 -21.61
N GLU A 294 -57.85 14.27 -22.90
CA GLU A 294 -56.65 14.11 -23.73
C GLU A 294 -55.49 15.01 -23.26
N ALA A 295 -55.79 16.27 -22.91
CA ALA A 295 -54.79 17.21 -22.39
C ALA A 295 -54.26 16.79 -20.99
N VAL A 296 -55.14 16.31 -20.12
CA VAL A 296 -54.78 15.78 -18.79
C VAL A 296 -53.91 14.54 -18.95
N ALA A 297 -54.31 13.58 -19.79
CA ALA A 297 -53.54 12.37 -20.03
C ALA A 297 -52.12 12.67 -20.56
N ALA A 298 -51.98 13.64 -21.47
CA ALA A 298 -50.67 14.07 -21.96
C ALA A 298 -49.82 14.70 -20.85
N GLN A 299 -50.40 15.55 -19.99
CA GLN A 299 -49.70 16.18 -18.87
C GLN A 299 -49.31 15.16 -17.80
N SER A 300 -50.21 14.25 -17.43
CA SER A 300 -49.96 13.13 -16.51
C SER A 300 -48.79 12.28 -17.00
N LYS A 301 -48.77 11.92 -18.29
CA LYS A 301 -47.67 11.14 -18.87
C LYS A 301 -46.33 11.86 -18.79
N ALA A 302 -46.32 13.18 -18.99
CA ALA A 302 -45.10 13.97 -18.87
C ALA A 302 -44.59 14.03 -17.41
N LEU A 303 -45.48 14.25 -16.43
CA LEU A 303 -45.12 14.20 -15.01
C LEU A 303 -44.63 12.81 -14.59
N GLN A 304 -45.30 11.74 -15.06
CA GLN A 304 -44.93 10.37 -14.77
C GLN A 304 -43.56 10.03 -15.34
N ALA A 305 -43.27 10.43 -16.58
CA ALA A 305 -41.94 10.24 -17.19
C ALA A 305 -40.85 10.96 -16.39
N ALA A 306 -41.08 12.22 -16.03
CA ALA A 306 -40.11 12.99 -15.25
C ALA A 306 -39.90 12.42 -13.82
N ALA A 307 -40.96 11.90 -13.19
CA ALA A 307 -40.85 11.20 -11.92
C ALA A 307 -40.10 9.87 -12.05
N GLN A 308 -40.33 9.12 -13.15
CA GLN A 308 -39.64 7.87 -13.42
C GLN A 308 -38.16 8.09 -13.69
N ASP A 309 -37.78 9.14 -14.42
CA ASP A 309 -36.38 9.51 -14.62
C ASP A 309 -35.63 9.74 -13.29
N ILE A 310 -36.33 10.23 -12.25
CA ILE A 310 -35.76 10.40 -10.90
C ILE A 310 -35.67 9.06 -10.16
N LEU A 311 -36.67 8.19 -10.31
CA LEU A 311 -36.67 6.86 -9.70
C LEU A 311 -35.58 5.96 -10.29
N ASP A 312 -35.31 6.08 -11.59
CA ASP A 312 -34.32 5.30 -12.33
C ASP A 312 -32.87 5.75 -12.03
N GLN A 313 -32.67 6.90 -11.39
CA GLN A 313 -31.35 7.29 -10.91
C GLN A 313 -30.81 6.28 -9.91
N PRO A 314 -29.54 5.86 -10.02
CA PRO A 314 -28.95 4.89 -9.11
C PRO A 314 -29.04 5.36 -7.66
N GLY A 315 -29.42 4.47 -6.76
CA GLY A 315 -29.39 4.73 -5.33
C GLY A 315 -27.95 4.85 -4.82
N VAL A 316 -27.79 5.60 -3.73
CA VAL A 316 -26.52 5.61 -2.97
C VAL A 316 -26.38 4.24 -2.28
N PRO A 317 -25.23 3.56 -2.42
CA PRO A 317 -25.03 2.26 -1.81
C PRO A 317 -25.08 2.35 -0.29
N ALA A 318 -25.69 1.34 0.36
CA ALA A 318 -25.67 1.22 1.81
C ALA A 318 -24.25 0.83 2.27
N ARG A 319 -23.42 1.84 2.51
CA ARG A 319 -22.04 1.64 2.96
C ARG A 319 -22.03 1.26 4.44
N ARG A 320 -21.41 0.12 4.74
CA ARG A 320 -21.15 -0.32 6.10
C ARG A 320 -19.73 0.07 6.50
N PHE A 321 -19.59 0.78 7.62
CA PHE A 321 -18.30 1.00 8.25
C PHE A 321 -17.67 -0.34 8.67
N VAL A 322 -16.42 -0.56 8.27
CA VAL A 322 -15.65 -1.75 8.66
C VAL A 322 -14.57 -1.29 9.62
N PRO A 323 -14.69 -1.56 10.93
CA PRO A 323 -13.65 -1.20 11.87
C PRO A 323 -12.36 -1.97 11.54
N LEU A 324 -11.23 -1.27 11.59
CA LEU A 324 -9.91 -1.87 11.41
C LEU A 324 -9.10 -1.74 12.68
N SER A 325 -8.35 -2.78 13.00
CA SER A 325 -7.26 -2.68 13.95
C SER A 325 -6.09 -1.91 13.35
N THR A 326 -5.23 -1.42 14.23
CA THR A 326 -4.02 -0.69 13.87
C THR A 326 -3.11 -1.47 12.89
N PRO A 327 -2.83 -2.79 13.09
CA PRO A 327 -2.02 -3.55 12.15
C PRO A 327 -2.70 -3.79 10.79
N GLU A 328 -4.03 -3.97 10.78
CA GLU A 328 -4.78 -4.14 9.53
C GLU A 328 -4.77 -2.85 8.69
N ALA A 329 -4.89 -1.69 9.32
CA ALA A 329 -4.80 -0.40 8.65
C ALA A 329 -3.43 -0.22 7.97
N VAL A 330 -2.33 -0.60 8.63
CA VAL A 330 -0.97 -0.52 8.04
C VAL A 330 -0.78 -1.47 6.85
N LEU A 331 -1.46 -2.63 6.86
CA LEU A 331 -1.44 -3.53 5.71
C LEU A 331 -2.26 -2.98 4.54
N LEU A 332 -3.45 -2.43 4.82
CA LEU A 332 -4.32 -1.86 3.80
C LEU A 332 -3.68 -0.63 3.13
N TYR A 333 -3.09 0.26 3.93
CA TYR A 333 -2.43 1.49 3.49
C TYR A 333 -0.90 1.34 3.37
N ALA A 334 -0.40 0.12 3.16
CA ALA A 334 1.05 -0.15 3.18
C ALA A 334 1.89 0.72 2.24
N ARG A 335 1.31 1.13 1.11
CA ARG A 335 1.98 1.99 0.12
C ARG A 335 2.24 3.40 0.64
N ASP A 336 1.37 3.93 1.49
CA ASP A 336 1.48 5.29 2.00
C ASP A 336 2.50 5.38 3.15
N PHE A 337 2.76 4.24 3.81
CA PHE A 337 3.69 4.13 4.95
C PHE A 337 4.99 3.37 4.61
N LEU A 338 5.45 3.45 3.35
CA LEU A 338 6.71 2.85 2.90
C LEU A 338 7.92 3.17 3.79
N PRO A 339 8.13 4.41 4.29
CA PRO A 339 9.25 4.70 5.19
C PRO A 339 9.18 3.91 6.51
N SER A 340 7.98 3.74 7.07
CA SER A 340 7.77 3.00 8.31
C SER A 340 7.95 1.50 8.10
N TRP A 341 7.50 0.97 6.96
CA TRP A 341 7.80 -0.40 6.53
C TRP A 341 9.30 -0.63 6.33
N ALA A 342 9.98 0.30 5.68
CA ALA A 342 11.42 0.23 5.49
C ALA A 342 12.16 0.25 6.83
N GLY A 343 11.73 1.09 7.78
CA GLY A 343 12.26 1.12 9.15
C GLY A 343 12.05 -0.20 9.88
N ALA A 344 10.83 -0.73 9.85
CA ALA A 344 10.48 -2.00 10.49
C ALA A 344 11.28 -3.19 9.94
N ILE A 345 11.36 -3.33 8.62
CA ILE A 345 12.17 -4.37 7.95
C ILE A 345 13.66 -4.16 8.26
N SER A 346 14.11 -2.92 8.29
CA SER A 346 15.52 -2.60 8.59
C SER A 346 15.89 -3.04 10.00
N ILE A 347 15.04 -2.79 11.01
CA ILE A 347 15.30 -3.23 12.40
C ILE A 347 15.53 -4.75 12.46
N ASP A 348 14.71 -5.51 11.74
CA ASP A 348 14.77 -6.97 11.71
C ASP A 348 15.98 -7.52 10.93
N LEU A 349 16.37 -6.85 9.83
CA LEU A 349 17.37 -7.32 8.88
C LEU A 349 18.74 -6.65 9.00
N LEU A 350 18.91 -5.58 9.78
CA LEU A 350 20.21 -4.92 9.99
C LEU A 350 21.32 -5.91 10.39
N PRO A 351 21.08 -6.92 11.25
CA PRO A 351 22.12 -7.89 11.57
C PRO A 351 22.66 -8.67 10.37
N MET A 352 21.92 -8.77 9.25
CA MET A 352 22.44 -9.33 7.99
C MET A 352 23.69 -8.59 7.52
N VAL A 353 23.71 -7.26 7.63
CA VAL A 353 24.87 -6.44 7.25
C VAL A 353 26.08 -6.79 8.10
N LEU A 354 25.89 -7.01 9.41
CA LEU A 354 26.96 -7.44 10.32
C LEU A 354 27.50 -8.82 9.93
N VAL A 355 26.62 -9.76 9.59
CA VAL A 355 27.01 -11.10 9.12
C VAL A 355 27.84 -11.02 7.83
N LEU A 356 27.46 -10.15 6.89
CA LEU A 356 28.20 -9.94 5.64
C LEU A 356 29.57 -9.31 5.88
N ILE A 357 29.66 -8.27 6.72
CA ILE A 357 30.93 -7.65 7.13
C ILE A 357 31.84 -8.70 7.77
N LEU A 358 31.35 -9.47 8.74
CA LEU A 358 32.11 -10.54 9.39
C LEU A 358 32.57 -11.60 8.39
N SER A 359 31.72 -11.96 7.43
CA SER A 359 32.06 -12.92 6.38
C SER A 359 33.19 -12.42 5.48
N VAL A 360 33.20 -11.13 5.12
CA VAL A 360 34.26 -10.50 4.33
C VAL A 360 35.56 -10.45 5.13
N VAL A 361 35.52 -9.98 6.37
CA VAL A 361 36.72 -9.86 7.23
C VAL A 361 37.37 -11.22 7.49
N HIS A 362 36.57 -12.25 7.81
CA HIS A 362 37.09 -13.60 7.99
C HIS A 362 37.65 -14.19 6.69
N SER A 363 37.04 -13.89 5.54
CA SER A 363 37.55 -14.31 4.23
C SER A 363 38.88 -13.63 3.88
N ALA A 364 39.01 -12.33 4.14
CA ALA A 364 40.24 -11.57 3.91
C ALA A 364 41.38 -12.06 4.81
N SER A 365 41.14 -12.17 6.12
CA SER A 365 42.11 -12.68 7.09
C SER A 365 42.58 -14.10 6.74
N ARG A 366 41.70 -14.95 6.22
CA ARG A 366 42.09 -16.30 5.75
C ARG A 366 42.93 -16.28 4.48
N ARG A 367 42.66 -15.38 3.54
CA ARG A 367 43.42 -15.26 2.29
C ARG A 367 44.85 -14.84 2.61
N GLU A 368 45.02 -13.85 3.47
CA GLU A 368 46.32 -13.39 3.95
C GLU A 368 47.03 -14.46 4.80
N ALA A 369 46.31 -15.23 5.62
CA ALA A 369 46.92 -16.35 6.34
C ALA A 369 47.41 -17.50 5.42
N ARG A 370 46.84 -17.63 4.21
CA ARG A 370 47.30 -18.62 3.21
C ARG A 370 48.55 -18.16 2.48
N THR A 371 48.72 -16.87 2.24
CA THR A 371 49.91 -16.28 1.59
C THR A 371 51.15 -16.24 2.48
N LEU A 372 51.01 -16.54 3.78
CA LEU A 372 52.14 -16.82 4.66
C LEU A 372 52.86 -18.10 4.19
N ASP A 373 54.18 -18.01 4.01
CA ASP A 373 55.04 -19.11 3.58
C ASP A 373 54.95 -20.28 4.58
N VAL A 374 55.14 -21.52 4.11
CA VAL A 374 55.09 -22.74 4.95
C VAL A 374 56.10 -22.65 6.09
N ALA A 375 57.23 -21.95 5.88
CA ALA A 375 58.25 -21.67 6.88
C ALA A 375 57.74 -20.87 8.10
N ASP A 376 56.76 -19.98 7.92
CA ASP A 376 56.18 -19.15 9.00
C ASP A 376 55.06 -19.89 9.79
N LYS A 377 54.65 -21.08 9.34
CA LYS A 377 53.55 -21.87 9.94
C LYS A 377 54.03 -22.98 10.87
N ILE A 378 55.33 -23.27 10.90
CA ILE A 378 55.90 -24.28 11.78
C ILE A 378 56.15 -23.63 13.15
N THR A 379 55.35 -24.01 14.14
CA THR A 379 55.61 -23.60 15.52
C THR A 379 56.93 -24.22 16.01
N ALA A 380 57.63 -23.57 16.95
CA ALA A 380 58.87 -24.13 17.50
C ALA A 380 58.67 -25.55 18.06
N ALA A 381 57.49 -25.85 18.61
CA ALA A 381 57.11 -27.19 19.05
C ALA A 381 57.02 -28.21 17.90
N GLU A 382 56.45 -27.81 16.76
CA GLU A 382 56.39 -28.65 15.56
C GLU A 382 57.77 -28.84 14.92
N MET A 383 58.63 -27.81 14.95
CA MET A 383 60.02 -27.93 14.50
C MET A 383 60.81 -28.88 15.40
N MET A 384 60.69 -28.76 16.73
CA MET A 384 61.33 -29.68 17.66
C MET A 384 60.80 -31.12 17.51
N ARG A 385 59.51 -31.29 17.24
CA ARG A 385 58.91 -32.61 16.98
C ARG A 385 59.38 -33.20 15.66
N ALA A 386 59.52 -32.39 14.61
CA ALA A 386 60.07 -32.79 13.32
C ALA A 386 61.57 -33.17 13.44
N VAL A 387 62.35 -32.43 14.22
CA VAL A 387 63.77 -32.72 14.50
C VAL A 387 63.93 -34.00 15.34
N ALA A 388 63.05 -34.23 16.32
CA ALA A 388 63.03 -35.47 17.09
C ALA A 388 62.74 -36.67 16.18
N LEU A 389 61.70 -36.58 15.34
CA LEU A 389 61.37 -37.60 14.34
C LEU A 389 62.52 -37.85 13.36
N PHE A 390 63.21 -36.80 12.91
CA PHE A 390 64.37 -36.91 12.03
C PHE A 390 65.57 -37.60 12.71
N ARG A 391 65.79 -37.35 14.00
CA ARG A 391 66.84 -38.04 14.78
C ARG A 391 66.50 -39.51 14.99
N ASP A 392 65.25 -39.83 15.32
CA ASP A 392 64.80 -41.21 15.48
C ASP A 392 64.93 -41.99 14.15
N MET A 393 64.52 -41.39 13.03
CA MET A 393 64.70 -41.99 11.70
C MET A 393 66.18 -42.23 11.34
N ASN A 394 67.09 -41.33 11.74
CA ASN A 394 68.52 -41.50 11.52
C ASN A 394 69.19 -42.46 12.51
N ALA A 395 68.61 -42.69 13.68
CA ALA A 395 69.10 -43.67 14.63
C ALA A 395 68.85 -45.12 14.17
N ASP A 396 67.80 -45.34 13.36
CA ASP A 396 67.47 -46.63 12.76
C ASP A 396 68.22 -46.93 11.44
N LEU A 397 69.01 -45.98 10.92
CA LEU A 397 69.81 -46.14 9.70
C LEU A 397 71.24 -46.60 10.04
N PRO A 398 71.75 -47.70 9.43
CA PRO A 398 73.12 -48.12 9.64
C PRO A 398 74.11 -47.03 9.17
N PRO A 399 75.23 -46.81 9.89
CA PRO A 399 76.13 -45.68 9.67
C PRO A 399 76.70 -45.56 8.24
N GLU A 400 76.79 -46.66 7.49
CA GLU A 400 77.21 -46.65 6.08
C GLU A 400 76.21 -45.98 5.12
N GLN A 401 74.91 -45.99 5.43
CA GLN A 401 73.89 -45.38 4.57
C GLN A 401 73.75 -43.87 4.83
N VAL A 402 73.96 -43.45 6.09
CA VAL A 402 73.96 -42.03 6.48
C VAL A 402 75.13 -41.29 5.82
N GLN A 403 76.32 -41.90 5.81
CA GLN A 403 77.52 -41.34 5.18
C GLN A 403 77.34 -41.18 3.66
N LYS A 404 76.76 -42.18 2.98
CA LYS A 404 76.46 -42.12 1.54
C LYS A 404 75.41 -41.06 1.19
N ALA A 405 74.38 -40.86 2.02
CA ALA A 405 73.37 -39.84 1.79
C ALA A 405 73.94 -38.42 1.97
N ILE A 406 74.85 -38.22 2.93
CA ILE A 406 75.55 -36.94 3.14
C ILE A 406 76.52 -36.66 1.99
N GLU A 407 77.26 -37.65 1.51
CA GLU A 407 78.17 -37.51 0.36
C GLU A 407 77.40 -37.23 -0.95
N HIS A 408 76.24 -37.87 -1.16
CA HIS A 408 75.41 -37.63 -2.34
C HIS A 408 74.77 -36.24 -2.34
N ALA A 409 74.36 -35.73 -1.17
CA ALA A 409 73.83 -34.37 -1.02
C ALA A 409 74.92 -33.29 -1.12
N ALA A 410 76.17 -33.62 -0.77
CA ALA A 410 77.32 -32.72 -0.90
C ALA A 410 77.87 -32.64 -2.33
N SER A 411 77.68 -33.69 -3.15
CA SER A 411 78.18 -33.72 -4.53
C SER A 411 77.25 -33.04 -5.56
N GLU A 412 76.06 -32.59 -5.18
CA GLU A 412 75.03 -32.07 -6.10
C GLU A 412 74.74 -30.57 -5.90
N LYS A 413 75.79 -29.72 -5.79
CA LYS A 413 75.68 -28.25 -5.93
C LYS A 413 76.84 -27.60 -6.72
N LEU A 414 76.50 -27.33 -7.99
CA LEU A 414 76.91 -26.30 -8.98
C LEU A 414 78.39 -25.98 -9.33
N PRO A 415 78.71 -25.81 -10.64
CA PRO A 415 80.00 -25.32 -11.12
C PRO A 415 80.10 -23.79 -11.01
N THR A 416 81.23 -23.31 -10.48
CA THR A 416 81.50 -21.88 -10.29
C THR A 416 82.47 -21.37 -11.37
N ASP A 417 81.99 -20.34 -12.05
CA ASP A 417 82.66 -19.31 -12.84
C ASP A 417 84.13 -19.03 -12.47
N GLU A 418 85.04 -19.09 -13.45
CA GLU A 418 86.39 -18.54 -13.34
C GLU A 418 86.74 -17.78 -14.64
N ALA A 419 87.08 -16.49 -14.48
CA ALA A 419 87.50 -15.57 -15.54
C ALA A 419 88.69 -14.72 -15.00
N PRO A 420 89.47 -14.04 -15.85
CA PRO A 420 90.45 -14.59 -16.81
C PRO A 420 91.85 -13.90 -16.71
N ALA A 421 92.81 -14.32 -17.57
CA ALA A 421 93.96 -13.58 -18.19
C ALA A 421 95.38 -14.20 -17.98
N PRO A 422 96.41 -13.89 -18.81
CA PRO A 422 96.45 -13.48 -20.23
C PRO A 422 97.51 -14.21 -21.12
N ASP A 423 97.42 -13.91 -22.43
CA ASP A 423 98.49 -13.75 -23.45
C ASP A 423 99.23 -14.94 -24.15
N SER A 424 98.90 -15.15 -25.44
CA SER A 424 99.68 -14.66 -26.61
C SER A 424 99.94 -15.67 -27.78
N LYS A 425 99.72 -15.13 -29.01
CA LYS A 425 100.19 -15.53 -30.38
C LYS A 425 99.51 -16.72 -31.06
N ALA A 426 98.72 -16.52 -32.15
CA ALA A 426 99.03 -16.23 -33.57
C ALA A 426 98.54 -17.46 -34.38
N GLU A 427 97.90 -17.45 -35.55
CA GLU A 427 97.89 -16.57 -36.74
C GLU A 427 96.67 -16.95 -37.64
N ASP A 428 96.20 -15.99 -38.45
CA ASP A 428 95.53 -16.02 -39.78
C ASP A 428 94.35 -16.95 -40.13
N ASP A 429 93.20 -16.41 -40.61
CA ASP A 429 93.00 -15.94 -42.00
C ASP A 429 91.63 -15.23 -42.20
N LYS A 430 91.55 -14.43 -43.27
CA LYS A 430 90.63 -13.37 -43.70
C LYS A 430 89.17 -13.84 -44.02
N THR A 431 88.14 -13.02 -44.25
CA THR A 431 88.04 -11.82 -45.10
C THR A 431 86.63 -11.17 -45.01
N SER A 432 86.55 -9.83 -45.20
CA SER A 432 85.50 -9.09 -45.96
C SER A 432 84.09 -8.99 -45.36
N THR A 433 83.39 -7.86 -45.22
CA THR A 433 83.53 -6.47 -45.72
C THR A 433 82.57 -5.55 -44.96
N ASP A 434 82.91 -4.27 -45.00
CA ASP A 434 82.39 -3.06 -44.36
C ASP A 434 80.99 -2.59 -44.87
N PRO A 435 80.44 -1.41 -44.48
CA PRO A 435 79.05 -1.23 -44.05
C PRO A 435 78.32 -0.23 -44.97
N ASP A 436 77.12 0.25 -44.60
CA ASP A 436 76.91 1.70 -44.56
C ASP A 436 75.62 2.14 -43.86
N GLU A 437 75.66 3.42 -43.51
CA GLU A 437 74.92 4.28 -42.60
C GLU A 437 73.38 4.46 -42.70
N PRO A 438 72.80 5.15 -41.68
CA PRO A 438 71.36 5.37 -41.46
C PRO A 438 70.92 6.81 -41.83
N LYS A 439 69.63 7.14 -41.60
CA LYS A 439 69.00 8.47 -41.34
C LYS A 439 67.47 8.35 -41.55
N ASP A 440 66.53 9.13 -41.00
CA ASP A 440 66.43 10.27 -40.06
C ASP A 440 64.92 10.66 -40.00
N LYS A 441 64.51 11.37 -38.93
CA LYS A 441 63.35 12.32 -38.81
C LYS A 441 61.91 11.88 -39.18
N ARG A 442 60.89 11.99 -38.29
CA ARG A 442 60.23 13.13 -37.58
C ARG A 442 58.94 13.62 -38.29
N ASP A 443 58.00 14.01 -37.41
CA ASP A 443 56.91 15.01 -37.54
C ASP A 443 55.47 14.57 -37.93
N ASP A 444 54.62 14.60 -36.89
CA ASP A 444 53.43 15.46 -36.66
C ASP A 444 52.10 15.39 -37.46
N ASN A 445 51.04 15.61 -36.64
CA ASN A 445 49.70 16.20 -36.86
C ASN A 445 48.54 15.36 -37.46
N ILE A 446 47.44 15.09 -36.70
CA ILE A 446 46.25 15.92 -36.35
C ILE A 446 45.41 16.27 -37.62
N THR A 447 44.14 15.86 -37.87
CA THR A 447 42.81 16.21 -37.25
C THR A 447 41.64 15.49 -38.03
N PRO A 448 40.30 15.76 -37.89
CA PRO A 448 39.23 14.74 -37.78
C PRO A 448 38.06 14.94 -38.81
N LEU A 449 36.81 14.61 -38.43
CA LEU A 449 35.48 14.77 -39.10
C LEU A 449 35.03 13.49 -39.86
N ARG A 450 33.75 13.06 -39.87
CA ARG A 450 32.52 13.85 -40.02
C ARG A 450 31.25 12.98 -39.79
N ASP A 451 30.18 13.63 -39.33
CA ASP A 451 28.77 13.20 -39.39
C ASP A 451 28.29 12.80 -40.80
N LYS A 452 27.32 11.85 -40.88
CA LYS A 452 25.89 12.11 -41.22
C LYS A 452 25.09 10.84 -41.58
N LYS A 453 23.86 10.81 -41.00
CA LYS A 453 22.56 10.34 -41.54
C LYS A 453 22.39 8.86 -41.94
N HIS A 454 21.46 8.17 -41.26
CA HIS A 454 20.04 8.15 -41.64
C HIS A 454 19.13 7.91 -40.45
#